data_AF-A0A7G7KS16-F1
#
_entry.id   AF-A0A7G7KS16-F1
#
_cell.length_a   1.000
_cell.length_b   1.000
_cell.length_c   1.000
_cell.angle_alpha   90.00
_cell.angle_beta   90.00
_cell.angle_gamma   90.00
#
_symmetry.space_group_name_H-M   'P 1'
#
loop_
_entity.id
_entity.type
_entity.pdbx_description
1 polymer ?
#
loop_
_entity_poly.entity_id
_entity_poly.type
_entity_poly.pdbx_seq_one_letter_code
_entity_poly.pdbx_strand_id
1 'polypeptide(L)'
;MAERLSLTEIEQRATARGLLLRLQVKQLLAVTILRVVVARPRQGQPPLLLGELKGWALPLPDGLQLDTMRVQGQDTQGVSPLIWAATFAWALESTPCRSARLLAIRDNEQQHRRLVRYFRQLGFEPTREVAAAALDLPLRLVWGGAGLLMRGDITEGLERVSRRL
;
A
#
# COMPACT_ATOMS: atom_id res chain seq x y z
N MET A 1 -18.60 5.31 17.63
CA MET A 1 -17.88 4.95 16.38
C MET A 1 -16.62 5.79 16.36
N ALA A 2 -15.43 5.19 16.33
CA ALA A 2 -14.19 5.96 16.22
C ALA A 2 -14.18 6.70 14.88
N GLU A 3 -13.89 7.99 14.91
CA GLU A 3 -13.75 8.84 13.72
C GLU A 3 -12.55 8.32 12.91
N ARG A 4 -12.81 7.87 11.68
CA ARG A 4 -11.77 7.30 10.81
C ARG A 4 -11.02 8.44 10.13
N LEU A 5 -9.69 8.31 10.03
CA LEU A 5 -8.87 9.30 9.33
C LEU A 5 -9.26 9.37 7.86
N SER A 6 -9.67 10.55 7.42
CA SER A 6 -9.99 10.82 6.02
C SER A 6 -8.74 11.05 5.17
N LEU A 7 -8.86 10.86 3.85
CA LEU A 7 -7.76 11.16 2.93
C LEU A 7 -7.29 12.61 3.04
N THR A 8 -8.22 13.56 3.19
CA THR A 8 -7.91 14.98 3.34
C THR A 8 -7.10 15.28 4.60
N GLU A 9 -7.45 14.67 5.74
CA GLU A 9 -6.66 14.84 6.98
C GLU A 9 -5.25 14.25 6.85
N ILE A 10 -5.11 13.13 6.13
CA ILE A 10 -3.80 12.52 5.86
C ILE A 10 -2.94 13.44 4.99
N GLU A 11 -3.52 14.07 3.97
CA GLU A 11 -2.84 15.07 3.13
C GLU A 11 -2.41 16.31 3.93
N GLN A 12 -3.25 16.78 4.85
CA GLN A 12 -2.91 17.88 5.77
C GLN A 12 -1.74 17.49 6.70
N ARG A 13 -1.75 16.28 7.26
CA ARG A 13 -0.64 15.76 8.09
C ARG A 13 0.66 15.62 7.30
N ALA A 14 0.60 15.20 6.04
CA ALA A 14 1.77 15.17 5.16
C ALA A 14 2.34 16.60 4.98
N THR A 15 1.47 17.55 4.67
CA THR A 15 1.85 18.95 4.45
C THR A 15 2.48 19.57 5.69
N ALA A 16 1.92 19.31 6.88
CA ALA A 16 2.47 19.77 8.16
C ALA A 16 3.90 19.25 8.43
N ARG A 17 4.30 18.15 7.80
CA ARG A 17 5.67 17.59 7.86
C ARG A 17 6.58 18.07 6.74
N GLY A 18 6.12 19.04 5.94
CA GLY A 18 6.84 19.49 4.74
C GLY A 18 6.90 18.42 3.65
N LEU A 19 5.96 17.48 3.63
CA LEU A 19 5.86 16.43 2.62
C LEU A 19 4.68 16.69 1.68
N LEU A 20 4.82 16.24 0.44
CA LEU A 20 3.75 16.18 -0.55
C LEU A 20 3.24 14.75 -0.62
N LEU A 21 1.97 14.54 -0.31
CA LEU A 21 1.25 13.32 -0.60
C LEU A 21 0.41 13.53 -1.87
N ARG A 22 0.49 12.61 -2.82
CA ARG A 22 -0.32 12.64 -4.04
C ARG A 22 -0.88 11.26 -4.31
N LEU A 23 -2.20 11.18 -4.42
CA LEU A 23 -2.90 10.02 -4.94
C LEU A 23 -3.24 10.25 -6.41
N GLN A 24 -2.85 9.31 -7.26
CA GLN A 24 -3.19 9.26 -8.68
C GLN A 24 -4.09 8.05 -8.89
N VAL A 25 -5.29 8.28 -9.43
CA VAL A 25 -6.26 7.23 -9.71
C VAL A 25 -6.62 7.27 -11.19
N LYS A 26 -6.65 6.12 -11.84
CA LYS A 26 -7.08 5.97 -13.23
C LYS A 26 -8.03 4.79 -13.34
N GLN A 27 -9.26 5.05 -13.77
CA GLN A 27 -10.25 4.01 -14.02
C GLN A 27 -10.14 3.51 -15.47
N LEU A 28 -10.04 2.19 -15.64
CA LEU A 28 -10.09 1.49 -16.92
C LEU A 28 -11.14 0.38 -16.82
N LEU A 29 -12.31 0.60 -17.41
CA LEU A 29 -13.47 -0.30 -17.30
C LEU A 29 -13.80 -0.57 -15.83
N ALA A 30 -13.73 -1.84 -15.41
CA ALA A 30 -13.98 -2.28 -14.03
C ALA A 30 -12.71 -2.26 -13.15
N VAL A 31 -11.55 -1.87 -13.68
CA VAL A 31 -10.29 -1.83 -12.92
C VAL A 31 -9.94 -0.39 -12.60
N THR A 32 -9.73 -0.08 -11.33
CA THR A 32 -9.26 1.22 -10.88
C THR A 32 -7.80 1.12 -10.45
N ILE A 33 -6.89 1.63 -11.28
CA ILE A 33 -5.46 1.66 -10.96
C ILE A 33 -5.19 2.83 -10.01
N LEU A 34 -4.39 2.60 -8.98
CA LEU A 34 -3.94 3.62 -8.05
C LEU A 34 -2.41 3.70 -7.99
N ARG A 35 -1.93 4.92 -7.73
CA ARG A 35 -0.56 5.19 -7.32
C ARG A 35 -0.56 6.26 -6.24
N VAL A 36 -0.02 5.93 -5.08
CA VAL A 36 0.22 6.88 -3.98
C VAL A 36 1.69 7.25 -3.99
N VAL A 37 1.99 8.54 -3.93
CA VAL A 37 3.35 9.07 -3.93
C VAL A 37 3.53 9.99 -2.74
N VAL A 38 4.65 9.84 -2.03
CA VAL A 38 5.13 10.80 -1.04
C VAL A 38 6.46 11.38 -1.52
N ALA A 39 6.54 12.70 -1.59
CA ALA A 39 7.71 13.42 -2.06
C ALA A 39 8.05 14.60 -1.14
N ARG A 40 9.29 15.06 -1.18
CA ARG A 40 9.76 16.27 -0.49
C ARG A 40 9.85 17.42 -1.50
N PRO A 41 9.16 18.56 -1.29
CA PRO A 41 9.39 19.76 -2.08
C PRO A 41 10.85 20.19 -2.03
N ARG A 42 11.36 20.72 -3.15
CA ARG A 42 12.67 21.37 -3.22
C ARG A 42 12.50 22.68 -3.97
N GLN A 43 13.05 23.76 -3.43
CA GLN A 43 12.96 25.07 -4.10
C GLN A 43 13.71 25.04 -5.43
N GLY A 44 13.05 25.49 -6.50
CA GLY A 44 13.64 25.55 -7.84
C GLY A 44 13.99 24.20 -8.49
N GLN A 45 13.56 23.07 -7.90
CA GLN A 45 13.88 21.72 -8.37
C GLN A 45 12.64 20.83 -8.35
N PRO A 46 12.61 19.75 -9.17
CA PRO A 46 11.54 18.76 -9.05
C PRO A 46 11.52 18.15 -7.64
N PRO A 47 10.33 17.84 -7.09
CA PRO A 47 10.21 17.19 -5.78
C PRO A 47 11.03 15.90 -5.72
N LEU A 48 11.67 15.65 -4.57
CA LEU A 48 12.41 14.42 -4.33
C LEU A 48 11.43 13.31 -3.95
N LEU A 49 11.32 12.26 -4.78
CA LEU A 49 10.48 11.10 -4.48
C LEU A 49 11.06 10.32 -3.29
N LEU A 50 10.28 10.19 -2.22
CA LEU A 50 10.67 9.43 -1.01
C LEU A 50 10.03 8.05 -0.97
N GLY A 51 8.81 7.92 -1.48
CA GLY A 51 8.17 6.63 -1.57
C GLY A 51 6.96 6.63 -2.50
N GLU A 52 6.65 5.43 -2.97
CA GLU A 52 5.47 5.17 -3.78
C GLU A 52 4.85 3.82 -3.43
N LEU A 53 3.54 3.74 -3.62
CA LEU A 53 2.79 2.49 -3.70
C LEU A 53 1.98 2.47 -4.98
N LYS A 54 1.96 1.32 -5.66
CA LYS A 54 1.14 1.05 -6.83
C LYS A 54 0.23 -0.14 -6.55
N GLY A 55 -0.96 -0.09 -7.13
CA GLY A 55 -1.93 -1.17 -7.03
C GLY A 55 -3.11 -0.95 -7.95
N TRP A 56 -4.10 -1.80 -7.80
CA TRP A 56 -5.39 -1.66 -8.47
C TRP A 56 -6.52 -2.16 -7.58
N ALA A 57 -7.73 -1.71 -7.87
CA ALA A 57 -8.95 -2.13 -7.21
C ALA A 57 -9.95 -2.63 -8.25
N LEU A 58 -10.61 -3.75 -7.93
CA LEU A 58 -11.85 -4.19 -8.58
C LEU A 58 -13.04 -3.72 -7.72
N PRO A 59 -14.26 -3.57 -8.29
CA PRO A 59 -15.46 -3.17 -7.55
C PRO A 59 -16.02 -4.35 -6.71
N LEU A 60 -15.18 -4.94 -5.87
CA LEU A 60 -15.47 -6.08 -5.01
C LEU A 60 -14.93 -5.83 -3.59
N PRO A 61 -15.53 -6.41 -2.54
CA PRO A 61 -15.04 -6.26 -1.17
C PRO A 61 -13.59 -6.74 -0.94
N ASP A 62 -13.09 -7.68 -1.74
CA ASP A 62 -11.72 -8.19 -1.73
C ASP A 62 -10.91 -7.79 -2.98
N GLY A 63 -11.35 -6.69 -3.60
CA GLY A 63 -10.84 -6.21 -4.89
C GLY A 63 -9.54 -5.42 -4.84
N LEU A 64 -9.05 -4.99 -3.67
CA LEU A 64 -7.85 -4.16 -3.57
C LEU A 64 -6.57 -5.02 -3.61
N GLN A 65 -5.73 -4.74 -4.60
CA GLN A 65 -4.47 -5.42 -4.86
C GLN A 65 -3.31 -4.41 -4.81
N LEU A 66 -2.31 -4.67 -3.96
CA LEU A 66 -1.18 -3.78 -3.73
C LEU A 66 0.09 -4.47 -4.19
N ASP A 67 0.63 -3.98 -5.30
CA ASP A 67 1.66 -4.66 -6.08
C ASP A 67 3.06 -4.25 -5.66
N THR A 68 3.35 -2.96 -5.76
CA THR A 68 4.71 -2.45 -5.53
C THR A 68 4.66 -1.37 -4.48
N MET A 69 5.42 -1.54 -3.39
CA MET A 69 5.72 -0.47 -2.45
C MET A 69 7.23 -0.24 -2.41
N ARG A 70 7.65 1.01 -2.54
CA ARG A 70 9.06 1.42 -2.45
C ARG A 70 9.18 2.65 -1.57
N VAL A 71 10.14 2.63 -0.66
CA VAL A 71 10.54 3.80 0.14
C VAL A 71 12.06 3.86 0.08
N GLN A 72 12.61 4.99 -0.35
CA GLN A 72 14.03 5.15 -0.63
C GLN A 72 14.51 6.58 -0.34
N GLY A 73 15.81 6.73 -0.11
CA GLY A 73 16.44 8.00 0.22
C GLY A 73 16.60 8.25 1.71
N GLN A 74 17.02 9.46 2.06
CA GLN A 74 17.27 9.90 3.43
C GLN A 74 16.01 10.52 4.06
N ASP A 75 15.92 10.43 5.38
CA ASP A 75 14.84 10.99 6.20
C ASP A 75 13.45 10.53 5.75
N THR A 76 13.30 9.21 5.57
CA THR A 76 12.05 8.56 5.13
C THR A 76 11.14 8.14 6.29
N GLN A 77 11.41 8.64 7.49
CA GLN A 77 10.58 8.39 8.68
C GLN A 77 9.15 8.89 8.42
N GLY A 78 8.16 8.04 8.70
CA GLY A 78 6.74 8.38 8.49
C GLY A 78 6.24 8.31 7.04
N VAL A 79 7.11 8.14 6.04
CA VAL A 79 6.71 8.02 4.62
C VAL A 79 5.84 6.79 4.39
N SER A 80 6.26 5.64 4.91
CA SER A 80 5.52 4.40 4.75
C SER A 80 4.11 4.46 5.40
N PRO A 81 3.96 4.90 6.67
CA PRO A 81 2.64 5.16 7.25
C PRO A 81 1.75 6.10 6.43
N LEU A 82 2.29 7.20 5.89
CA LEU A 82 1.51 8.13 5.04
C LEU A 82 0.97 7.43 3.79
N ILE A 83 1.80 6.62 3.13
CA ILE A 83 1.38 5.86 1.96
C ILE A 83 0.24 4.89 2.32
N TRP A 84 0.43 4.08 3.37
CA TRP A 84 -0.57 3.10 3.80
C TRP A 84 -1.89 3.73 4.21
N ALA A 85 -1.85 4.78 5.01
CA ALA A 85 -3.06 5.47 5.45
C ALA A 85 -3.82 6.06 4.27
N ALA A 86 -3.12 6.73 3.34
CA ALA A 86 -3.74 7.32 2.16
C ALA A 86 -4.39 6.26 1.27
N THR A 87 -3.70 5.12 1.06
CA THR A 87 -4.25 3.98 0.30
C THR A 87 -5.52 3.44 0.96
N PHE A 88 -5.52 3.22 2.27
CA PHE A 88 -6.66 2.64 2.97
C PHE A 88 -7.84 3.61 3.10
N ALA A 89 -7.58 4.88 3.42
CA ALA A 89 -8.61 5.92 3.44
C ALA A 89 -9.29 6.05 2.08
N TRP A 90 -8.50 6.17 1.00
CA TRP A 90 -9.04 6.19 -0.36
C TRP A 90 -9.88 4.96 -0.67
N ALA A 91 -9.40 3.76 -0.32
CA ALA A 91 -10.13 2.53 -0.61
C ALA A 91 -11.49 2.46 0.11
N LEU A 92 -11.56 2.94 1.36
CA LEU A 92 -12.81 3.00 2.13
C LEU A 92 -13.78 4.07 1.60
N GLU A 93 -13.25 5.23 1.22
CA GLU A 93 -14.04 6.38 0.77
C GLU A 93 -14.54 6.22 -0.68
N SER A 94 -13.72 5.64 -1.55
CA SER A 94 -13.94 5.70 -3.01
C SER A 94 -14.21 4.34 -3.65
N THR A 95 -14.18 3.24 -2.89
CA THR A 95 -14.38 1.89 -3.45
C THR A 95 -15.21 0.99 -2.51
N PRO A 96 -15.80 -0.11 -3.01
CA PRO A 96 -16.42 -1.11 -2.15
C PRO A 96 -15.42 -2.01 -1.42
N CYS A 97 -14.11 -1.84 -1.63
CA CYS A 97 -13.09 -2.70 -1.04
C CYS A 97 -13.10 -2.60 0.50
N ARG A 98 -13.00 -3.75 1.16
CA ARG A 98 -12.88 -3.91 2.61
C ARG A 98 -11.66 -4.72 3.02
N SER A 99 -11.10 -5.51 2.09
CA SER A 99 -9.83 -6.19 2.29
C SER A 99 -8.86 -5.89 1.16
N ALA A 100 -7.58 -5.87 1.51
CA ALA A 100 -6.47 -5.70 0.60
C ALA A 100 -5.65 -6.99 0.52
N ARG A 101 -5.06 -7.29 -0.64
CA ARG A 101 -4.01 -8.31 -0.74
C ARG A 101 -2.72 -7.74 -1.30
N LEU A 102 -1.62 -8.38 -0.92
CA LEU A 102 -0.28 -8.09 -1.40
C LEU A 102 0.54 -9.38 -1.43
N LEU A 103 1.62 -9.38 -2.22
CA LEU A 103 2.61 -10.46 -2.20
C LEU A 103 3.85 -10.01 -1.45
N ALA A 104 4.20 -10.71 -0.37
CA ALA A 104 5.53 -10.62 0.22
C ALA A 104 6.49 -11.48 -0.60
N ILE A 105 7.12 -10.87 -1.62
CA ILE A 105 8.04 -11.56 -2.53
C ILE A 105 9.19 -12.22 -1.77
N ARG A 106 9.65 -13.38 -2.25
CA ARG A 106 10.71 -14.19 -1.64
C ARG A 106 11.96 -14.22 -2.52
N ASP A 107 12.54 -13.05 -2.76
CA ASP A 107 13.81 -12.94 -3.51
C ASP A 107 15.02 -13.30 -2.63
N ASN A 108 14.96 -12.91 -1.35
CA ASN A 108 15.97 -13.20 -0.34
C ASN A 108 15.29 -13.56 0.99
N GLU A 109 15.71 -14.64 1.64
CA GLU A 109 15.11 -15.14 2.89
C GLU A 109 15.07 -14.11 4.02
N GLN A 110 16.15 -13.36 4.23
CA GLN A 110 16.20 -12.35 5.29
C GLN A 110 15.26 -11.18 4.99
N GLN A 111 15.24 -10.72 3.73
CA GLN A 111 14.34 -9.66 3.29
C GLN A 111 12.87 -10.11 3.35
N HIS A 112 12.58 -11.33 2.92
CA HIS A 112 11.25 -11.92 2.97
C HIS A 112 10.69 -11.95 4.40
N ARG A 113 11.47 -12.45 5.37
CA ARG A 113 11.06 -12.45 6.79
C ARG A 113 10.81 -11.04 7.33
N ARG A 114 11.63 -10.06 6.93
CA ARG A 114 11.43 -8.65 7.30
C ARG A 114 10.13 -8.09 6.72
N LEU A 115 9.84 -8.37 5.44
CA LEU A 115 8.61 -7.95 4.76
C LEU A 115 7.37 -8.57 5.41
N VAL A 116 7.37 -9.89 5.64
CA VAL A 116 6.25 -10.57 6.30
C VAL A 116 6.00 -10.00 7.69
N ARG A 117 7.06 -9.77 8.48
CA ARG A 117 6.91 -9.12 9.80
C ARG A 117 6.33 -7.71 9.68
N TYR A 118 6.82 -6.93 8.72
CA TYR A 118 6.34 -5.58 8.46
C TYR A 118 4.84 -5.55 8.08
N PHE A 119 4.40 -6.42 7.17
CA PHE A 119 2.99 -6.49 6.77
C PHE A 119 2.08 -7.03 7.89
N ARG A 120 2.55 -7.97 8.72
CA ARG A 120 1.81 -8.39 9.92
C ARG A 120 1.58 -7.24 10.90
N GLN A 121 2.55 -6.35 11.06
CA GLN A 121 2.37 -5.15 11.89
C GLN A 121 1.31 -4.19 11.34
N LEU A 122 0.99 -4.28 10.05
CA LEU A 122 -0.08 -3.52 9.40
C LEU A 122 -1.43 -4.25 9.42
N GLY A 123 -1.51 -5.46 9.99
CA GLY A 123 -2.75 -6.25 10.05
C GLY A 123 -2.92 -7.24 8.89
N PHE A 124 -1.89 -7.47 8.07
CA PHE A 124 -1.95 -8.51 7.04
C PHE A 124 -1.61 -9.89 7.62
N GLU A 125 -2.40 -10.87 7.27
CA GLU A 125 -2.21 -12.27 7.61
C GLU A 125 -1.79 -13.10 6.39
N PRO A 126 -0.91 -14.10 6.57
CA PRO A 126 -0.52 -15.00 5.50
C PRO A 126 -1.72 -15.87 5.06
N THR A 127 -1.95 -15.99 3.76
CA THR A 127 -3.06 -16.78 3.21
C THR A 127 -2.57 -17.99 2.43
N ARG A 128 -1.62 -17.79 1.50
CA ARG A 128 -1.12 -18.87 0.63
C ARG A 128 0.32 -18.60 0.23
N GLU A 129 1.15 -19.65 0.27
CA GLU A 129 2.44 -19.62 -0.40
C GLU A 129 2.24 -19.78 -1.90
N VAL A 130 2.74 -18.82 -2.67
CA VAL A 130 2.79 -18.87 -4.14
C VAL A 130 4.16 -19.46 -4.48
N ALA A 131 4.18 -20.76 -4.78
CA ALA A 131 5.39 -21.52 -5.05
C ALA A 131 5.65 -21.65 -6.56
N ALA A 132 6.66 -22.43 -6.94
CA ALA A 132 7.00 -22.71 -8.34
C ALA A 132 6.12 -23.78 -8.99
N ALA A 133 5.05 -24.24 -8.34
CA ALA A 133 4.17 -25.27 -8.88
C ALA A 133 3.39 -24.75 -10.10
N ALA A 134 3.07 -25.65 -11.05
CA ALA A 134 2.33 -25.28 -12.27
C ALA A 134 0.96 -24.63 -11.97
N LEU A 135 0.34 -24.99 -10.84
CA LEU A 135 -0.93 -24.43 -10.37
C LEU A 135 -0.81 -22.96 -9.91
N ASP A 136 0.40 -22.46 -9.66
CA ASP A 136 0.66 -21.09 -9.23
C ASP A 136 1.00 -20.15 -10.40
N LEU A 137 1.07 -20.66 -11.63
CA LEU A 137 1.38 -19.86 -12.83
C LEU A 137 0.45 -18.65 -13.03
N PRO A 138 -0.89 -18.75 -12.89
CA PRO A 138 -1.77 -17.59 -13.02
C PRO A 138 -1.51 -16.52 -11.94
N LEU A 139 -1.20 -16.93 -10.71
CA LEU A 139 -0.88 -16.00 -9.63
C LEU A 139 0.48 -15.33 -9.84
N ARG A 140 1.45 -16.06 -10.38
CA ARG A 140 2.76 -15.51 -10.78
C ARG A 140 2.66 -14.51 -11.93
N LEU A 141 1.68 -14.65 -12.82
CA LEU A 141 1.40 -13.63 -13.84
C LEU A 141 0.84 -12.34 -13.23
N VAL A 142 0.05 -12.44 -12.16
CA VAL A 142 -0.52 -11.28 -11.47
C VAL A 142 0.51 -10.54 -10.62
N TRP A 143 1.37 -11.29 -9.91
CA TRP A 143 2.29 -10.71 -8.91
C TRP A 143 3.77 -10.68 -9.35
N GLY A 144 4.09 -11.23 -10.52
CA GLY A 144 5.44 -11.22 -11.09
C GLY A 144 6.47 -12.13 -10.40
N GLY A 145 6.12 -12.83 -9.31
CA GLY A 145 7.10 -13.60 -8.53
C GLY A 145 6.49 -14.65 -7.59
N ALA A 146 7.38 -15.39 -6.91
CA ALA A 146 7.02 -16.33 -5.85
C ALA A 146 7.13 -15.64 -4.48
N GLY A 147 6.30 -16.03 -3.53
CA GLY A 147 6.25 -15.38 -2.23
C GLY A 147 5.07 -15.79 -1.38
N LEU A 148 4.81 -15.02 -0.33
CA LEU A 148 3.69 -15.25 0.57
C LEU A 148 2.58 -14.27 0.26
N LEU A 149 1.46 -14.76 -0.25
CA LEU A 149 0.26 -13.94 -0.44
C LEU A 149 -0.32 -13.62 0.93
N MET A 150 -0.55 -12.34 1.18
CA MET A 150 -1.10 -11.87 2.44
C MET A 150 -2.38 -11.08 2.20
N ARG A 151 -3.30 -11.13 3.15
CA ARG A 151 -4.58 -10.41 3.13
C ARG A 151 -4.76 -9.64 4.43
N GLY A 152 -5.28 -8.42 4.36
CA GLY A 152 -5.58 -7.60 5.53
C GLY A 152 -6.90 -6.88 5.39
N ASP A 153 -7.54 -6.58 6.52
CA ASP A 153 -8.71 -5.69 6.56
C ASP A 153 -8.26 -4.23 6.43
N ILE A 154 -8.95 -3.46 5.59
CA ILE A 154 -8.58 -2.08 5.28
C ILE A 154 -8.86 -1.15 6.46
N THR A 155 -9.95 -1.39 7.20
CA THR A 155 -10.31 -0.57 8.38
C THR A 155 -9.30 -0.80 9.49
N GLU A 156 -8.99 -2.06 9.80
CA GLU A 156 -7.98 -2.42 10.79
C GLU A 156 -6.60 -1.88 10.40
N GLY A 157 -6.24 -2.00 9.11
CA GLY A 157 -5.01 -1.46 8.57
C GLY A 157 -4.90 0.05 8.78
N LEU A 158 -5.98 0.80 8.50
CA LEU A 158 -6.03 2.25 8.73
C LEU A 158 -5.87 2.60 10.21
N GLU A 159 -6.53 1.88 11.12
CA GLU A 159 -6.42 2.09 12.57
C GLU A 159 -5.02 1.77 13.12
N ARG A 160 -4.32 0.78 12.57
CA ARG A 160 -2.95 0.44 12.96
C ARG A 160 -1.96 1.49 12.46
N VAL A 161 -2.18 2.02 11.27
CA VAL A 161 -1.30 3.00 10.63
C VAL A 161 -1.52 4.41 11.18
N SER A 162 -2.76 4.79 11.51
CA SER A 162 -3.08 6.10 12.09
C SER A 162 -2.35 6.35 13.41
N ARG A 163 -2.11 5.31 14.20
CA ARG A 163 -1.28 5.36 15.42
C ARG A 163 0.20 5.68 15.17
N ARG A 164 0.66 5.58 13.92
CA ARG A 164 2.04 5.87 13.47
C ARG A 164 2.11 7.15 12.63
N LEU A 165 0.97 7.79 12.38
CA LEU A 165 0.85 9.10 11.75
C LEU A 165 0.94 10.17 12.81
#